data_AF-A0A8J7XJY8-F1
#
_entry.id   AF-A0A8J7XJY8-F1
#
_cell.length_a   1.000
_cell.length_b   1.000
_cell.length_c   1.000
_cell.angle_alpha   90.00
_cell.angle_beta   90.00
_cell.angle_gamma   90.00
#
_symmetry.space_group_name_H-M   'P 1'
#
loop_
_entity.id
_entity.type
_entity.pdbx_description
1 polymer ?
#
loop_
_entity_poly.entity_id
_entity_poly.type
_entity_poly.pdbx_seq_one_letter_code
_entity_poly.pdbx_strand_id
1 'polypeptide(L)'
;MKQNLRKKEANTLLNLITDLNFADLRSDEEKQTQREAFKRVSLGPEVDPLVEELTEIGQIHNFISGPGGNFNENGQHIRTREIGDILDRMGGIELMQAAYYRILVSLGLNSARALEWAWGNIGEWLP
;
A
#
# COMPACT_ATOMS: atom_id res chain seq x y z
N MET A 1 8.64 -26.61 -24.67
CA MET A 1 7.65 -25.77 -25.38
C MET A 1 6.34 -25.53 -24.60
N LYS A 2 5.69 -26.56 -24.01
CA LYS A 2 4.38 -26.44 -23.33
C LYS A 2 4.33 -25.57 -22.05
N GLN A 3 5.47 -25.29 -21.42
CA GLN A 3 5.55 -24.43 -20.22
C GLN A 3 5.41 -22.94 -20.57
N ASN A 4 5.95 -22.51 -21.72
CA ASN A 4 5.89 -21.12 -22.16
C ASN A 4 4.49 -20.73 -22.67
N LEU A 5 3.77 -21.69 -23.28
CA LEU A 5 2.39 -21.49 -23.71
C LEU A 5 1.45 -21.28 -22.52
N ARG A 6 1.56 -22.13 -21.48
CA ARG A 6 0.76 -22.02 -20.26
C ARG A 6 1.01 -20.74 -19.46
N LYS A 7 2.27 -20.27 -19.41
CA LYS A 7 2.59 -18.97 -18.78
C LYS A 7 2.02 -17.79 -19.59
N LYS A 8 2.05 -17.88 -20.92
CA LYS A 8 1.48 -16.85 -21.79
C LYS A 8 -0.05 -16.79 -21.66
N GLU A 9 -0.71 -17.94 -21.65
CA GLU A 9 -2.17 -18.05 -21.43
C GLU A 9 -2.59 -17.55 -20.04
N ALA A 10 -1.84 -17.90 -18.99
CA ALA A 10 -2.10 -17.41 -17.63
C ALA A 10 -1.94 -15.88 -17.53
N ASN A 11 -0.94 -15.29 -18.18
CA ASN A 11 -0.78 -13.84 -18.24
C ASN A 11 -1.90 -13.17 -19.06
N THR A 12 -2.33 -13.78 -20.15
CA THR A 12 -3.45 -13.27 -20.95
C THR A 12 -4.75 -13.29 -20.14
N LEU A 13 -5.01 -14.35 -19.37
CA LEU A 13 -6.18 -14.43 -18.50
C LEU A 13 -6.09 -13.49 -17.30
N LEU A 14 -4.90 -13.29 -16.72
CA LEU A 14 -4.70 -12.30 -15.65
C LEU A 14 -4.97 -10.88 -16.17
N ASN A 15 -4.49 -10.56 -17.39
CA ASN A 15 -4.77 -9.29 -18.05
C ASN A 15 -6.26 -9.12 -18.39
N LEU A 16 -6.93 -10.17 -18.89
CA LEU A 16 -8.38 -10.15 -19.15
C LEU A 16 -9.20 -10.00 -17.86
N ILE A 17 -8.76 -10.60 -16.74
CA ILE A 17 -9.42 -10.44 -15.45
C ILE A 17 -9.23 -9.02 -14.89
N THR A 18 -8.08 -8.38 -15.15
CA THR A 18 -7.88 -6.96 -14.83
C THR A 18 -8.67 -6.04 -15.76
N ASP A 19 -8.84 -6.41 -17.04
CA ASP A 19 -9.57 -5.59 -18.03
C ASP A 19 -11.10 -5.71 -17.89
N LEU A 20 -11.61 -6.80 -17.29
CA LEU A 20 -13.04 -7.02 -17.07
C LEU A 20 -13.59 -6.33 -15.80
N ASN A 21 -12.74 -5.68 -14.99
CA ASN A 21 -13.13 -4.98 -13.77
C ASN A 21 -12.77 -3.50 -13.84
N PHE A 22 -13.62 -2.73 -14.56
CA PHE A 22 -13.49 -1.27 -14.75
C PHE A 22 -12.18 -0.87 -15.46
N ALA A 23 -12.18 0.21 -16.24
CA ALA A 23 -10.92 0.76 -16.70
C ALA A 23 -10.06 1.04 -15.46
N ASP A 24 -8.85 0.48 -15.37
CA ASP A 24 -7.92 0.81 -14.30
C ASP A 24 -7.54 2.29 -14.47
N LEU A 25 -8.32 3.17 -13.82
CA LEU A 25 -8.26 4.63 -13.92
C LEU A 25 -7.00 5.22 -13.28
N ARG A 26 -6.18 4.39 -12.62
CA ARG A 26 -4.89 4.81 -12.06
C ARG A 26 -3.97 5.25 -13.19
N SER A 27 -3.18 6.29 -12.91
CA SER A 27 -2.12 6.79 -13.79
C SER A 27 -1.09 5.70 -14.10
N ASP A 28 -0.34 5.86 -15.20
CA ASP A 28 0.74 4.95 -15.55
C ASP A 28 1.85 4.94 -14.48
N GLU A 29 2.05 6.05 -13.80
CA GLU A 29 2.98 6.19 -12.67
C GLU A 29 2.53 5.35 -11.48
N GLU A 30 1.27 5.44 -11.06
CA GLU A 30 0.71 4.60 -9.99
C GLU A 30 0.82 3.10 -10.30
N LYS A 31 0.54 2.72 -11.55
CA LYS A 31 0.69 1.33 -12.02
C LYS A 31 2.14 0.88 -11.96
N GLN A 32 3.08 1.74 -12.30
CA GLN A 32 4.51 1.45 -12.25
C GLN A 32 4.99 1.34 -10.80
N THR A 33 4.57 2.24 -9.91
CA THR A 33 4.85 2.18 -8.46
C THR A 33 4.34 0.88 -7.85
N GLN A 34 3.14 0.44 -8.20
CA GLN A 34 2.62 -0.87 -7.79
C GLN A 34 3.55 -2.00 -8.24
N ARG A 35 3.96 -2.02 -9.52
CA ARG A 35 4.85 -3.06 -10.06
C ARG A 35 6.20 -3.10 -9.35
N GLU A 36 6.79 -1.94 -9.05
CA GLU A 36 8.05 -1.87 -8.32
C GLU A 36 7.91 -2.33 -6.87
N ALA A 37 6.76 -2.06 -6.22
CA ALA A 37 6.47 -2.61 -4.90
C ALA A 37 6.42 -4.15 -4.91
N PHE A 38 5.81 -4.76 -5.93
CA PHE A 38 5.80 -6.22 -6.10
C PHE A 38 7.21 -6.83 -6.28
N LYS A 39 8.15 -6.06 -6.84
CA LYS A 39 9.56 -6.49 -6.97
C LYS A 39 10.36 -6.37 -5.67
N ARG A 40 9.77 -5.82 -4.60
CA ARG A 40 10.40 -5.59 -3.29
C ARG A 40 11.72 -4.81 -3.34
N VAL A 41 11.88 -3.88 -4.29
CA VAL A 41 13.07 -2.99 -4.39
C VAL A 41 13.16 -2.07 -3.16
N SER A 42 14.33 -1.71 -2.66
CA SER A 42 14.41 -0.72 -1.56
C SER A 42 13.75 0.61 -1.97
N LEU A 43 12.99 1.24 -1.07
CA LEU A 43 12.46 2.61 -1.26
C LEU A 43 13.45 3.68 -0.77
N GLY A 44 14.59 3.26 -0.23
CA GLY A 44 15.62 4.12 0.33
C GLY A 44 15.86 3.82 1.81
N PRO A 45 17.07 4.09 2.33
CA PRO A 45 17.46 3.75 3.70
C PRO A 45 16.66 4.50 4.76
N GLU A 46 16.09 5.66 4.43
CA GLU A 46 15.22 6.42 5.33
C GLU A 46 13.77 5.92 5.32
N VAL A 47 13.32 5.32 4.21
CA VAL A 47 11.92 4.91 4.00
C VAL A 47 11.70 3.45 4.40
N ASP A 48 12.66 2.57 4.10
CA ASP A 48 12.55 1.14 4.39
C ASP A 48 12.24 0.86 5.88
N PRO A 49 12.88 1.52 6.87
CA PRO A 49 12.54 1.33 8.29
C PRO A 49 11.11 1.76 8.64
N LEU A 50 10.58 2.81 7.99
CA LEU A 50 9.21 3.26 8.21
C LEU A 50 8.19 2.24 7.69
N VAL A 51 8.49 1.62 6.54
CA VAL A 51 7.66 0.55 5.97
C VAL A 51 7.73 -0.73 6.80
N GLU A 52 8.90 -1.04 7.37
CA GLU A 52 9.05 -2.14 8.31
C GLU A 52 8.22 -1.89 9.58
N GLU A 53 8.29 -0.70 10.16
CA GLU A 53 7.46 -0.31 11.32
C GLU A 53 5.96 -0.39 11.01
N LEU A 54 5.50 0.08 9.84
CA LEU A 54 4.11 -0.11 9.40
C LEU A 54 3.74 -1.60 9.28
N THR A 55 4.68 -2.44 8.82
CA THR A 55 4.45 -3.87 8.69
C THR A 55 4.26 -4.51 10.07
N GLU A 56 5.10 -4.13 11.05
CA GLU A 56 4.99 -4.58 12.44
C GLU A 56 3.67 -4.13 13.09
N ILE A 57 3.31 -2.85 12.96
CA ILE A 57 2.04 -2.31 13.47
C ILE A 57 0.86 -3.08 12.85
N GLY A 58 0.87 -3.26 11.54
CA GLY A 58 -0.19 -3.97 10.82
C GLY A 58 -0.34 -5.44 11.22
N GLN A 59 0.75 -6.09 11.66
CA GLN A 59 0.73 -7.47 12.16
C GLN A 59 0.23 -7.58 13.61
N ILE A 60 0.63 -6.64 14.47
CA ILE A 60 0.39 -6.74 15.92
C ILE A 60 -0.90 -6.04 16.33
N HIS A 61 -1.11 -4.81 15.86
CA HIS A 61 -2.14 -3.90 16.36
C HIS A 61 -3.26 -3.64 15.35
N ASN A 62 -3.01 -3.87 14.05
CA ASN A 62 -3.80 -3.33 12.96
C ASN A 62 -3.70 -1.79 12.88
N PHE A 63 -4.18 -1.18 11.79
CA PHE A 63 -4.09 0.27 11.57
C PHE A 63 -5.30 1.05 12.09
N ILE A 64 -6.42 0.36 12.30
CA ILE A 64 -7.67 0.93 12.80
C ILE A 64 -8.25 0.06 13.92
N SER A 65 -8.89 0.69 14.90
CA SER A 65 -9.56 0.06 16.03
C SER A 65 -10.55 1.02 16.69
N GLY A 66 -11.09 0.68 17.86
CA GLY A 66 -11.78 1.64 18.72
C GLY A 66 -10.81 2.69 19.32
N PRO A 67 -11.33 3.84 19.77
CA PRO A 67 -10.49 4.89 20.34
C PRO A 67 -9.80 4.47 21.65
N GLY A 68 -8.61 5.02 21.88
CA GLY A 68 -7.81 4.78 23.09
C GLY A 68 -6.56 3.93 22.86
N GLY A 69 -5.67 3.89 23.85
CA GLY A 69 -4.37 3.23 23.72
C GLY A 69 -3.53 3.87 22.62
N ASN A 70 -3.20 3.09 21.58
CA ASN A 70 -2.42 3.55 20.43
C ASN A 70 -3.29 4.17 19.32
N PHE A 71 -4.59 4.37 19.55
CA PHE A 71 -5.54 4.87 18.55
C PHE A 71 -6.12 6.23 18.97
N ASN A 72 -6.25 7.13 18.00
CA ASN A 72 -6.85 8.45 18.20
C ASN A 72 -8.37 8.37 18.38
N GLU A 73 -9.03 9.52 18.57
CA GLU A 73 -10.49 9.59 18.75
C GLU A 73 -11.29 9.04 17.54
N ASN A 74 -10.70 9.05 16.35
CA ASN A 74 -11.29 8.48 15.13
C ASN A 74 -10.97 6.99 14.95
N GLY A 75 -10.30 6.35 15.92
CA GLY A 75 -9.92 4.95 15.84
C GLY A 75 -8.74 4.66 14.91
N GLN A 76 -7.97 5.67 14.51
CA GLN A 76 -6.79 5.52 13.65
C GLN A 76 -5.53 5.37 14.50
N HIS A 77 -4.66 4.43 14.16
CA HIS A 77 -3.42 4.20 14.89
C HIS A 77 -2.49 5.43 14.80
N ILE A 78 -2.12 5.99 15.96
CA ILE A 78 -1.43 7.29 16.07
C ILE A 78 -0.11 7.25 15.31
N ARG A 79 0.73 6.23 15.59
CA ARG A 79 2.03 6.08 14.94
C ARG A 79 1.92 5.85 13.44
N THR A 80 0.86 5.18 13.00
CA THR A 80 0.62 4.93 11.56
C THR A 80 0.37 6.25 10.84
N ARG A 81 -0.41 7.16 11.47
CA ARG A 81 -0.63 8.50 10.94
C ARG A 81 0.65 9.32 10.91
N GLU A 82 1.44 9.30 11.98
CA GLU A 82 2.74 9.98 12.02
C GLU A 82 3.67 9.52 10.89
N ILE A 83 3.72 8.21 10.62
CA ILE A 83 4.50 7.68 9.48
C ILE A 83 3.94 8.22 8.16
N GLY A 84 2.62 8.27 8.00
CA GLY A 84 1.99 8.90 6.83
C GLY A 84 2.43 10.35 6.64
N ASP A 85 2.39 11.16 7.70
CA ASP A 85 2.84 12.56 7.66
C ASP A 85 4.35 12.70 7.38
N ILE A 86 5.17 11.72 7.77
CA ILE A 86 6.60 11.69 7.44
C ILE A 86 6.79 11.39 5.96
N LEU A 87 6.12 10.37 5.43
CA LEU A 87 6.21 9.97 4.03
C LEU A 87 5.71 11.09 3.09
N ASP A 88 4.60 11.73 3.43
CA ASP A 88 4.06 12.89 2.70
C ASP A 88 5.09 14.03 2.63
N ARG A 89 5.71 14.39 3.76
CA ARG A 89 6.76 15.42 3.78
C ARG A 89 8.03 15.05 3.03
N MET A 90 8.35 13.76 2.92
CA MET A 90 9.55 13.28 2.24
C MET A 90 9.38 13.17 0.73
N GLY A 91 8.21 12.74 0.27
CA GLY A 91 8.00 12.41 -1.14
C GLY A 91 6.54 12.41 -1.57
N GLY A 92 5.67 13.09 -0.83
CA GLY A 92 4.28 13.31 -1.19
C GLY A 92 3.47 12.02 -1.34
N ILE A 93 2.42 12.13 -2.16
CA ILE A 93 1.47 11.05 -2.42
C ILE A 93 2.16 9.85 -3.09
N GLU A 94 3.15 10.06 -3.94
CA GLU A 94 3.85 9.01 -4.66
C GLU A 94 4.59 8.08 -3.69
N LEU A 95 5.25 8.65 -2.67
CA LEU A 95 5.94 7.86 -1.65
C LEU A 95 4.98 7.15 -0.71
N MET A 96 3.87 7.81 -0.34
CA MET A 96 2.79 7.18 0.43
C MET A 96 2.20 5.98 -0.32
N GLN A 97 1.94 6.12 -1.62
CA GLN A 97 1.44 5.03 -2.46
C GLN A 97 2.43 3.88 -2.58
N ALA A 98 3.73 4.18 -2.72
CA ALA A 98 4.78 3.17 -2.73
C ALA A 98 4.78 2.35 -1.43
N ALA A 99 4.70 3.02 -0.27
CA ALA A 99 4.60 2.37 1.04
C ALA A 99 3.29 1.58 1.19
N TYR A 100 2.15 2.11 0.73
CA TYR A 100 0.88 1.40 0.71
C TYR A 100 0.97 0.08 -0.07
N TYR A 101 1.55 0.10 -1.27
CA TYR A 101 1.69 -1.12 -2.07
C TYR A 101 2.63 -2.13 -1.41
N ARG A 102 3.60 -1.70 -0.59
CA ARG A 102 4.40 -2.61 0.24
C ARG A 102 3.55 -3.31 1.27
N ILE A 103 2.70 -2.58 1.96
CA ILE A 103 1.76 -3.15 2.94
C ILE A 103 0.76 -4.07 2.26
N LEU A 104 0.26 -3.73 1.07
CA LEU A 104 -0.60 -4.61 0.28
C LEU A 104 0.09 -5.94 -0.06
N VAL A 105 1.35 -5.89 -0.50
CA VAL A 105 2.12 -7.10 -0.84
C VAL A 105 2.49 -7.91 0.40
N SER A 106 2.78 -7.26 1.52
CA SER A 106 3.26 -7.91 2.74
C SER A 106 2.13 -8.48 3.61
N LEU A 107 1.03 -7.74 3.78
CA LEU A 107 -0.05 -8.04 4.73
C LEU A 107 -1.40 -8.33 4.05
N GLY A 108 -1.53 -8.04 2.75
CA GLY A 108 -2.74 -8.29 1.98
C GLY A 108 -3.77 -7.16 2.02
N LEU A 109 -4.86 -7.36 1.26
CA LEU A 109 -5.84 -6.32 0.94
C LEU A 109 -6.56 -5.74 2.15
N ASN A 110 -6.86 -6.55 3.18
CA ASN A 110 -7.59 -6.08 4.35
C ASN A 110 -6.75 -5.07 5.16
N SER A 111 -5.48 -5.38 5.41
CA SER A 111 -4.56 -4.48 6.10
C SER A 111 -4.24 -3.25 5.26
N ALA A 112 -4.08 -3.41 3.94
CA ALA A 112 -3.92 -2.28 3.03
C ALA A 112 -5.11 -1.32 3.12
N ARG A 113 -6.36 -1.83 3.05
CA ARG A 113 -7.55 -1.00 3.22
C ARG A 113 -7.57 -0.29 4.57
N ALA A 114 -7.27 -0.99 5.66
CA ALA A 114 -7.17 -0.36 6.98
C ALA A 114 -6.13 0.77 7.02
N LEU A 115 -5.03 0.65 6.28
CA LEU A 115 -4.04 1.72 6.13
C LEU A 115 -4.60 2.92 5.37
N GLU A 116 -5.39 2.70 4.30
CA GLU A 116 -6.08 3.79 3.56
C GLU A 116 -6.92 4.63 4.53
N TRP A 117 -7.72 3.95 5.36
CA TRP A 117 -8.55 4.61 6.38
C TRP A 117 -7.72 5.31 7.45
N ALA A 118 -6.60 4.72 7.87
CA ALA A 118 -5.72 5.35 8.85
C ALA A 118 -5.08 6.63 8.30
N TRP A 119 -4.72 6.66 7.02
CA TRP A 119 -4.09 7.81 6.35
C TRP A 119 -5.07 8.82 5.75
N GLY A 120 -6.37 8.56 5.79
CA GLY A 120 -7.39 9.51 5.32
C GLY A 120 -7.10 10.94 5.78
N ASN A 121 -7.08 11.86 4.81
CA ASN A 121 -6.81 13.30 4.97
C ASN A 121 -5.37 13.66 5.41
N ILE A 122 -4.38 12.81 5.14
CA ILE A 122 -2.95 13.18 5.23
C ILE A 122 -2.47 13.59 3.84
N GLY A 123 -1.92 14.80 3.71
CA GLY A 123 -1.46 15.33 2.41
C GLY A 123 -2.57 15.29 1.36
N GLU A 124 -2.26 14.68 0.21
CA GLU A 124 -3.22 14.45 -0.89
C GLU A 124 -3.96 13.09 -0.78
N TRP A 125 -3.77 12.34 0.31
CA TRP A 125 -4.45 11.06 0.53
C TRP A 125 -5.94 11.25 0.83
N LEU A 126 -6.77 10.91 -0.15
CA LEU A 126 -8.22 11.02 -0.03
C LEU A 126 -8.80 10.01 0.99
N PRO A 127 -9.88 10.39 1.71
CA PRO A 127 -10.56 9.52 2.67
C PRO A 127 -11.32 8.35 2.04
#